data_AF-A0A0R1NTU7-F1
#
_entry.id   AF-A0A0R1NTU7-F1
#
_cell.length_a   1.000
_cell.length_b   1.000
_cell.length_c   1.000
_cell.angle_alpha   90.00
_cell.angle_beta   90.00
_cell.angle_gamma   90.00
#
_symmetry.space_group_name_H-M   'P 1'
#
loop_
_entity.id
_entity.type
_entity.pdbx_description
1 polymer ?
#
loop_
_entity_poly.entity_id
_entity_poly.type
_entity_poly.pdbx_seq_one_letter_code
_entity_poly.pdbx_strand_id
1 'polypeptide(L)'
;MEDLTYEDLNQNYQKLIRQYRFKGSSGDKIKRESAELIDDILNKQKVNLDIKSFSLSGNADYKNIERIFEKHSMKIKFAEKNYNKYHTELYKIKNTRNSLAHGNTSFIDGTRGISIEDTEKYAEDIVKFLRYMIRKTDKLIKKRGYSVIK
;
A
#
# COMPACT_ATOMS: atom_id res chain seq x y z
N MET A 1 5.37 5.05 18.76
CA MET A 1 4.63 5.76 17.68
C MET A 1 4.35 7.14 18.24
N GLU A 2 4.60 8.21 17.50
CA GLU A 2 4.25 9.56 17.98
C GLU A 2 2.75 9.64 18.26
N ASP A 3 2.39 10.29 19.36
CA ASP A 3 1.01 10.49 19.78
C ASP A 3 0.39 11.66 18.99
N LEU A 4 -0.07 11.36 17.77
CA LEU A 4 -0.64 12.35 16.85
C LEU A 4 -2.16 12.40 16.96
N THR A 5 -2.69 13.61 17.02
CA THR A 5 -4.11 13.91 16.87
C THR A 5 -4.46 14.15 15.40
N TYR A 6 -5.75 14.24 15.08
CA TYR A 6 -6.21 14.51 13.72
C TYR A 6 -5.72 15.89 13.19
N GLU A 7 -5.56 16.87 14.07
CA GLU A 7 -5.12 18.23 13.73
C GLU A 7 -3.61 18.28 13.41
N ASP A 8 -2.83 17.37 13.99
CA ASP A 8 -1.39 17.27 13.71
C ASP A 8 -1.09 16.76 12.29
N LEU A 9 -2.08 16.13 11.64
CA LEU A 9 -1.98 15.56 10.30
C LEU A 9 -2.27 16.59 9.22
N ASN A 10 -1.53 16.52 8.11
CA ASN A 10 -1.84 17.31 6.93
C ASN A 10 -3.12 16.82 6.24
N GLN A 11 -3.66 17.66 5.34
CA GLN A 11 -4.94 17.40 4.66
C GLN A 11 -4.99 16.05 3.93
N ASN A 12 -3.87 15.60 3.36
CA ASN A 12 -3.82 14.31 2.67
C ASN A 12 -3.99 13.15 3.65
N TYR A 13 -3.31 13.20 4.80
CA TYR A 13 -3.42 12.16 5.83
C TYR A 13 -4.75 12.23 6.57
N GLN A 14 -5.30 13.42 6.83
CA GLN A 14 -6.68 13.57 7.32
C GLN A 14 -7.70 12.90 6.37
N LYS A 15 -7.55 13.12 5.05
CA LYS A 15 -8.39 12.46 4.04
C LYS A 15 -8.22 10.95 4.07
N LEU A 16 -6.99 10.46 4.26
CA LEU A 16 -6.69 9.04 4.37
C LEU A 16 -7.37 8.41 5.60
N ILE A 17 -7.33 9.06 6.76
CA ILE A 17 -8.04 8.61 7.98
C ILE A 17 -9.54 8.45 7.70
N ARG A 18 -10.17 9.45 7.09
CA ARG A 18 -11.59 9.38 6.71
C ARG A 18 -11.86 8.20 5.76
N GLN A 19 -11.03 8.02 4.74
CA GLN A 19 -11.18 6.90 3.80
C GLN A 19 -11.10 5.54 4.48
N TYR A 20 -10.22 5.37 5.48
CA TYR A 20 -10.12 4.12 6.22
C TYR A 20 -11.30 3.91 7.16
N ARG A 21 -11.70 4.94 7.93
CA ARG A 21 -12.80 4.85 8.90
C ARG A 21 -14.15 4.56 8.24
N PHE A 22 -14.43 5.22 7.11
CA PHE A 22 -15.71 5.08 6.42
C PHE A 22 -15.75 3.95 5.38
N LYS A 23 -14.68 3.17 5.22
CA LYS A 23 -14.59 2.10 4.21
C LYS A 23 -15.74 1.09 4.39
N GLY A 24 -16.54 0.89 3.33
CA GLY A 24 -17.63 -0.10 3.32
C GLY A 24 -18.79 0.20 4.28
N SER A 25 -18.97 1.48 4.67
CA SER A 25 -20.01 1.88 5.62
C SER A 25 -21.32 2.25 4.93
N SER A 26 -22.45 1.81 5.49
CA SER A 26 -23.79 2.26 5.10
C SER A 26 -24.04 3.71 5.53
N GLY A 27 -25.12 4.34 5.06
CA GLY A 27 -25.46 5.72 5.40
C GLY A 27 -25.56 5.98 6.90
N ASP A 28 -26.21 5.08 7.65
CA ASP A 28 -26.32 5.22 9.12
C ASP A 28 -25.00 4.97 9.84
N LYS A 29 -24.17 4.06 9.32
CA LYS A 29 -22.82 3.86 9.85
C LYS A 29 -21.95 5.09 9.61
N ILE A 30 -22.06 5.75 8.45
CA ILE A 30 -21.34 7.01 8.18
C ILE A 30 -21.74 8.09 9.19
N LYS A 31 -23.04 8.26 9.49
CA LYS A 31 -23.50 9.24 10.49
C LYS A 31 -22.85 9.00 11.85
N ARG A 32 -22.91 7.76 12.34
CA ARG A 32 -22.32 7.38 13.63
C ARG A 32 -20.81 7.60 13.66
N GLU A 33 -20.09 7.05 12.68
CA GLU A 33 -18.63 7.18 12.59
C GLU A 33 -18.17 8.63 12.41
N SER A 34 -19.00 9.48 11.80
CA SER A 34 -18.72 10.91 11.66
C SER A 34 -18.88 11.65 12.99
N ALA A 35 -19.92 11.33 13.77
CA ALA A 35 -20.10 11.88 15.10
C ALA A 35 -18.94 11.48 16.02
N GLU A 36 -18.56 10.20 16.01
CA GLU A 36 -17.40 9.71 16.77
C GLU A 36 -16.09 10.40 16.33
N LEU A 37 -15.88 10.61 15.02
CA LEU A 37 -14.68 11.33 14.55
C LEU A 37 -14.67 12.79 15.03
N ILE A 38 -15.82 13.45 15.09
CA ILE A 38 -15.93 14.81 15.62
C ILE A 38 -15.59 14.81 17.12
N ASP A 39 -16.15 13.87 17.88
CA ASP A 39 -15.86 13.73 19.31
C ASP A 39 -14.38 13.43 19.55
N ASP A 40 -13.77 12.56 18.73
CA ASP A 40 -12.34 12.26 18.79
C ASP A 40 -11.50 13.53 18.55
N ILE A 41 -11.88 14.37 17.59
CA ILE A 41 -11.19 15.64 17.31
C ILE A 41 -11.34 16.60 18.50
N LEU A 42 -12.56 16.82 18.98
CA LEU A 42 -12.84 17.74 20.09
C LEU A 42 -12.11 17.34 21.37
N ASN A 43 -12.00 16.03 21.63
CA ASN A 43 -11.32 15.48 22.80
C ASN A 43 -9.82 15.24 22.58
N LYS A 44 -9.25 15.67 21.45
CA LYS A 44 -7.83 15.48 21.09
C LYS A 44 -7.39 14.01 21.21
N GLN A 45 -8.28 13.09 20.83
CA GLN A 45 -7.98 11.68 20.81
C GLN A 45 -6.87 11.39 19.80
N LYS A 46 -6.04 10.40 20.15
CA LYS A 46 -4.94 9.96 19.30
C LYS A 46 -5.51 9.23 18.08
N VAL A 47 -4.94 9.50 16.91
CA VAL A 47 -5.29 8.77 15.69
C VAL A 47 -4.75 7.36 15.81
N ASN A 48 -5.65 6.38 15.88
CA ASN A 48 -5.30 4.97 15.85
C ASN A 48 -5.59 4.38 14.46
N LEU A 49 -4.55 3.84 13.81
CA LEU A 49 -4.66 3.14 12.54
C LEU A 49 -4.47 1.64 12.79
N ASP A 50 -5.56 0.88 12.73
CA ASP A 50 -5.48 -0.58 12.79
C ASP A 50 -4.90 -1.11 11.47
N ILE A 51 -3.80 -1.87 11.55
CA ILE A 51 -3.17 -2.55 10.41
C ILE A 51 -4.17 -3.46 9.69
N LYS A 52 -5.19 -4.00 10.38
CA LYS A 52 -6.25 -4.82 9.77
C LYS A 52 -7.09 -4.05 8.74
N SER A 53 -7.11 -2.73 8.81
CA SER A 53 -7.75 -1.88 7.79
C SER A 53 -6.97 -1.86 6.46
N PHE A 54 -5.71 -2.28 6.50
CA PHE A 54 -4.82 -2.43 5.35
C PHE A 54 -4.83 -3.87 4.83
N SER A 55 -5.41 -4.08 3.64
CA SER A 55 -5.30 -5.34 2.91
C SER A 55 -4.55 -5.09 1.60
N LEU A 56 -3.29 -5.49 1.53
CA LEU A 56 -2.65 -5.76 0.24
C LEU A 56 -3.14 -7.15 -0.17
N SER A 57 -4.17 -7.20 -1.02
CA SER A 57 -4.74 -8.46 -1.48
C SER A 57 -3.70 -9.28 -2.25
N GLY A 58 -4.02 -10.53 -2.58
CA GLY A 58 -3.19 -11.38 -3.44
C GLY A 58 -2.88 -10.80 -4.83
N ASN A 59 -3.35 -9.60 -5.15
CA ASN A 59 -3.13 -8.87 -6.40
C ASN A 59 -2.03 -7.80 -6.28
N ALA A 60 -0.99 -8.05 -5.49
CA ALA A 60 0.14 -7.13 -5.29
C ALA A 60 1.04 -6.99 -6.54
N ASP A 61 0.52 -6.33 -7.57
CA ASP A 61 1.31 -5.87 -8.72
C ASP A 61 1.81 -4.43 -8.53
N TYR A 62 2.69 -4.00 -9.44
CA TYR A 62 3.26 -2.66 -9.42
C TYR A 62 2.18 -1.56 -9.34
N LYS A 63 1.10 -1.67 -10.13
CA LYS A 63 0.02 -0.66 -10.18
C LYS A 63 -0.71 -0.55 -8.85
N ASN A 64 -1.01 -1.68 -8.20
CA ASN A 64 -1.67 -1.66 -6.90
C ASN A 64 -0.77 -1.08 -5.82
N ILE A 65 0.52 -1.40 -5.86
CA ILE A 65 1.51 -0.89 -4.93
C ILE A 65 1.72 0.63 -5.13
N GLU A 66 1.80 1.09 -6.37
CA GLU A 66 1.89 2.52 -6.73
C GLU A 66 0.69 3.29 -6.21
N ARG A 67 -0.52 2.82 -6.47
CA ARG A 67 -1.75 3.44 -5.97
C ARG A 67 -1.78 3.52 -4.44
N ILE A 68 -1.25 2.52 -3.74
CA ILE A 68 -1.15 2.56 -2.27
C ILE A 68 -0.17 3.65 -1.84
N PHE A 69 0.98 3.76 -2.49
CA PHE A 69 1.97 4.78 -2.18
C PHE A 69 1.43 6.19 -2.44
N GLU A 70 0.73 6.39 -3.55
CA GLU A 70 0.10 7.66 -3.89
C GLU A 70 -0.95 8.08 -2.85
N LYS A 71 -1.76 7.14 -2.35
CA LYS A 71 -2.69 7.39 -1.24
C LYS A 71 -2.00 7.88 0.03
N HIS A 72 -0.76 7.47 0.25
CA HIS A 72 0.08 7.90 1.37
C HIS A 72 0.98 9.10 1.01
N SER A 73 0.63 9.85 -0.04
CA SER A 73 1.39 11.01 -0.53
C SER A 73 2.84 10.70 -0.94
N MET A 74 3.13 9.44 -1.27
CA MET A 74 4.44 9.01 -1.77
C MET A 74 4.37 8.77 -3.27
N LYS A 75 5.36 9.27 -4.00
CA LYS A 75 5.54 8.94 -5.42
C LYS A 75 6.63 7.89 -5.55
N ILE A 76 6.28 6.74 -6.11
CA ILE A 76 7.25 5.79 -6.63
C ILE A 76 7.80 6.41 -7.91
N LYS A 77 9.07 6.79 -7.90
CA LYS A 77 9.75 7.30 -9.09
C LYS A 77 10.93 6.40 -9.37
N PHE A 78 10.83 5.68 -10.47
CA PHE A 78 11.94 4.98 -11.07
C PHE A 78 12.29 5.64 -12.40
N ALA A 79 13.54 5.49 -12.83
CA ALA A 79 13.84 5.66 -14.25
C ALA A 79 12.96 4.69 -15.05
N GLU A 80 12.56 5.08 -16.27
CA GLU A 80 11.62 4.32 -17.12
C GLU A 80 12.01 2.84 -17.26
N LYS A 81 13.30 2.55 -17.43
CA LYS A 81 13.85 1.18 -17.48
C LYS A 81 13.47 0.34 -16.26
N ASN A 82 13.56 0.92 -15.06
CA ASN A 82 13.26 0.24 -13.81
C ASN A 82 11.74 0.15 -13.56
N TYR A 83 10.96 1.14 -14.04
CA TYR A 83 9.50 1.05 -14.06
C TYR A 83 9.04 -0.15 -14.89
N ASN A 84 9.47 -0.23 -16.16
CA ASN A 84 9.08 -1.31 -17.07
C ASN A 84 9.46 -2.68 -16.50
N LYS A 85 10.66 -2.78 -15.91
CA LYS A 85 11.13 -4.00 -15.25
C LYS A 85 10.19 -4.48 -14.14
N TYR A 86 10.01 -3.69 -13.08
CA TYR A 86 9.19 -4.11 -11.93
C TYR A 86 7.73 -4.27 -12.30
N HIS A 87 7.23 -3.46 -13.24
CA HIS A 87 5.89 -3.59 -13.77
C HIS A 87 5.66 -4.97 -14.39
N THR A 88 6.55 -5.40 -15.29
CA THR A 88 6.45 -6.68 -15.97
C THR A 88 6.66 -7.87 -15.03
N GLU A 89 7.69 -7.82 -14.19
CA GLU A 89 8.05 -8.94 -13.30
C GLU A 89 6.96 -9.22 -12.25
N LEU A 90 6.47 -8.18 -11.56
CA LEU A 90 5.38 -8.33 -10.57
C LEU A 90 4.08 -8.78 -11.23
N TYR A 91 3.79 -8.30 -12.45
CA TYR A 91 2.60 -8.73 -13.20
C TYR A 91 2.66 -10.21 -13.57
N LYS A 92 3.80 -10.67 -14.12
CA LYS A 92 4.02 -12.07 -14.47
C LYS A 92 3.86 -12.97 -13.25
N ILE A 93 4.58 -12.68 -12.15
CA ILE A 93 4.53 -13.49 -10.92
C ILE A 93 3.13 -13.56 -10.34
N LYS A 94 2.45 -12.41 -10.22
CA LYS A 94 1.06 -12.36 -9.73
C LYS A 94 0.16 -13.27 -10.55
N ASN A 95 0.18 -13.15 -11.87
CA ASN A 95 -0.74 -13.87 -12.72
C ASN A 95 -0.43 -15.37 -12.78
N THR A 96 0.86 -15.75 -12.86
CA THR A 96 1.25 -17.17 -12.78
C THR A 96 0.80 -17.76 -11.44
N ARG A 97 1.06 -17.09 -10.32
CA ARG A 97 0.62 -17.57 -8.99
C ARG A 97 -0.90 -17.68 -8.89
N ASN A 98 -1.63 -16.69 -9.39
CA ASN A 98 -3.09 -16.70 -9.35
C ASN A 98 -3.66 -17.84 -10.21
N SER A 99 -3.15 -18.03 -11.43
CA SER A 99 -3.58 -19.13 -12.30
C SER A 99 -3.32 -20.50 -11.69
N LEU A 100 -2.15 -20.68 -11.05
CA LEU A 100 -1.82 -21.91 -10.32
C LEU A 100 -2.76 -22.14 -9.13
N ALA A 101 -2.97 -21.12 -8.29
CA ALA A 101 -3.79 -21.22 -7.08
C ALA A 101 -5.27 -21.49 -7.38
N HIS A 102 -5.77 -21.00 -8.52
CA HIS A 102 -7.14 -21.24 -8.98
C HIS A 102 -7.30 -22.54 -9.78
N GLY A 103 -6.21 -23.26 -10.07
CA GLY A 103 -6.25 -24.47 -10.90
C GLY A 103 -6.50 -24.20 -12.39
N ASN A 104 -6.32 -22.96 -12.84
CA ASN A 104 -6.52 -22.56 -14.24
C ASN A 104 -5.41 -23.09 -15.15
N THR A 105 -4.25 -23.43 -14.59
CA THR A 105 -3.10 -23.97 -15.34
C THR A 105 -2.34 -24.97 -14.46
N SER A 106 -1.72 -25.97 -15.09
CA SER A 106 -0.82 -26.89 -14.38
C SER A 106 0.48 -26.19 -13.99
N PHE A 107 1.22 -26.73 -13.02
CA PHE A 107 2.55 -26.22 -12.68
C PHE A 107 3.47 -26.19 -13.91
N ILE A 108 3.50 -27.30 -14.65
CA ILE A 108 4.33 -27.46 -15.85
C ILE A 108 4.00 -26.38 -16.87
N ASP A 109 2.72 -26.18 -17.19
CA ASP A 109 2.30 -25.20 -18.20
C ASP A 109 2.56 -23.75 -17.74
N GLY A 110 2.32 -23.46 -16.46
CA GLY A 110 2.50 -22.14 -15.87
C GLY A 110 3.97 -21.71 -15.76
N THR A 111 4.91 -22.67 -15.68
CA THR A 111 6.35 -22.39 -15.52
C THR A 111 7.21 -22.77 -16.73
N ARG A 112 6.65 -23.37 -17.79
CA ARG A 112 7.41 -23.88 -18.95
C ARG A 112 8.34 -22.86 -19.60
N GLY A 113 7.97 -21.58 -19.57
CA GLY A 113 8.75 -20.48 -20.14
C GLY A 113 9.56 -19.66 -19.13
N ILE A 114 9.72 -20.16 -17.90
CA ILE A 114 10.43 -19.48 -16.81
C ILE A 114 11.58 -20.40 -16.36
N SER A 115 12.82 -19.95 -16.54
CA SER A 115 13.97 -20.70 -16.05
C SER A 115 14.16 -20.53 -14.54
N ILE A 116 15.05 -21.34 -13.96
CA ILE A 116 15.45 -21.18 -12.56
C ILE A 116 16.12 -19.81 -12.37
N GLU A 117 17.00 -19.43 -13.29
CA GLU A 117 17.71 -18.15 -13.28
C GLU A 117 16.74 -16.96 -13.39
N ASP A 118 15.69 -17.07 -14.21
CA ASP A 118 14.63 -16.06 -14.27
C ASP A 118 13.91 -15.93 -12.92
N THR A 119 13.62 -17.06 -12.27
CA THR A 119 12.94 -17.09 -10.97
C THR A 119 13.78 -16.44 -9.88
N GLU A 120 15.07 -16.78 -9.81
CA GLU A 120 16.03 -16.18 -8.88
C GLU A 120 16.17 -14.68 -9.11
N LYS A 121 16.30 -14.27 -10.37
CA LYS A 121 16.39 -12.86 -10.76
C LYS A 121 15.13 -12.09 -10.37
N TYR A 122 13.94 -12.62 -10.63
CA TYR A 122 12.70 -11.97 -10.22
C TYR A 122 12.61 -11.83 -8.70
N ALA A 123 13.03 -12.85 -7.94
CA ALA A 123 13.06 -12.78 -6.49
C ALA A 123 14.00 -11.68 -5.99
N GLU A 124 15.22 -11.60 -6.53
CA GLU A 124 16.16 -10.54 -6.19
C GLU A 124 15.62 -9.15 -6.50
N ASP A 125 15.02 -8.98 -7.68
CA ASP A 125 14.52 -7.71 -8.15
C ASP A 125 13.32 -7.23 -7.34
N ILE A 126 12.44 -8.15 -6.94
CA ILE A 126 11.36 -7.87 -6.00
C ILE A 126 11.92 -7.47 -4.64
N VAL A 127 12.95 -8.16 -4.12
CA VAL A 127 13.59 -7.77 -2.85
C VAL A 127 14.20 -6.37 -2.94
N LYS A 128 14.89 -6.04 -4.04
CA LYS A 128 15.43 -4.69 -4.30
C LYS A 128 14.31 -3.64 -4.34
N PHE A 129 13.19 -3.96 -5.00
CA PHE A 129 12.01 -3.11 -5.02
C PHE A 129 11.44 -2.89 -3.62
N LEU A 130 11.21 -3.94 -2.83
CA LEU A 130 10.70 -3.84 -1.46
C LEU A 130 11.63 -3.01 -0.56
N ARG A 131 12.95 -3.19 -0.66
CA ARG A 131 13.94 -2.36 0.06
C ARG A 131 13.85 -0.89 -0.32
N TYR A 132 13.67 -0.58 -1.61
CA TYR A 132 13.45 0.79 -2.06
C TYR A 132 12.19 1.39 -1.40
N MET A 133 11.13 0.60 -1.29
CA MET A 133 9.85 1.03 -0.72
C MET A 133 9.96 1.32 0.77
N ILE A 134 10.60 0.43 1.53
CA ILE A 134 10.90 0.64 2.95
C ILE A 134 11.66 1.96 3.13
N ARG A 135 12.74 2.16 2.37
CA ARG A 135 13.55 3.38 2.45
C ARG A 135 12.74 4.66 2.13
N LYS A 136 11.80 4.59 1.19
CA LYS A 136 10.91 5.72 0.85
C LYS A 136 9.97 6.05 2.01
N THR A 137 9.35 5.03 2.60
CA THR A 137 8.50 5.17 3.78
C THR A 137 9.30 5.74 4.95
N ASP A 138 10.49 5.22 5.24
CA ASP A 138 11.36 5.72 6.30
C ASP A 138 11.71 7.21 6.09
N LYS A 139 11.99 7.61 4.85
CA LYS A 139 12.28 9.00 4.52
C LYS A 139 11.06 9.90 4.75
N LEU A 140 9.85 9.42 4.46
CA LEU A 140 8.63 10.16 4.76
C LEU A 140 8.42 10.30 6.27
N ILE A 141 8.63 9.22 7.03
CA ILE A 141 8.49 9.21 8.49
C ILE A 141 9.49 10.18 9.14
N LYS A 142 10.77 10.07 8.79
CA LYS A 142 11.83 10.94 9.32
C LYS A 142 11.60 12.42 9.04
N LYS A 143 10.95 12.74 7.92
CA LYS A 143 10.61 14.13 7.55
C LYS A 143 9.27 14.60 8.08
N ARG A 144 8.56 13.76 8.86
CA ARG A 144 7.18 13.98 9.29
C ARG A 144 6.29 14.42 8.13
N GLY A 145 6.45 13.78 6.96
CA GLY A 145 5.73 14.15 5.72
C GLY A 145 4.21 13.98 5.79
N TYR A 146 3.71 13.45 6.91
CA TYR A 146 2.31 13.33 7.27
C TYR A 146 1.79 14.50 8.15
N SER A 147 2.68 15.32 8.73
CA SER A 147 2.32 16.33 9.72
C SER A 147 2.28 17.75 9.14
N VAL A 148 1.52 18.63 9.79
CA VAL A 148 1.57 20.10 9.58
C VAL A 148 2.59 20.79 10.49
N ILE A 149 3.04 20.13 11.56
CA ILE A 149 4.03 20.63 12.50
C ILE A 149 5.42 20.28 11.95
N LYS A 150 6.15 21.31 11.51
CA LYS A 150 7.52 21.17 11.01
C LYS A 150 8.54 21.23 12.13
#